data_AF-A0A836VF96-F1
#
_entry.id   AF-A0A836VF96-F1
#
_cell.length_a   1.000
_cell.length_b   1.000
_cell.length_c   1.000
_cell.angle_alpha   90.00
_cell.angle_beta   90.00
_cell.angle_gamma   90.00
#
_symmetry.space_group_name_H-M   'P 1'
#
loop_
_entity.id
_entity.type
_entity.pdbx_description
1 polymer ?
#
loop_
_entity_poly.entity_id
_entity_poly.type
_entity_poly.pdbx_seq_one_letter_code
_entity_poly.pdbx_strand_id
1 'polypeptide(L)' 'MTDAYIYDAVRTPRGRGKKNGALHEVTPIRLAAGVLRALSER' A
#
# COMPACT_ATOMS: atom_id res chain seq x y z
N MET A 1 22.36 -4.20 -22.46
CA MET A 1 20.96 -4.66 -22.33
C MET A 1 20.62 -4.57 -20.86
N THR A 2 19.88 -3.54 -20.48
CA THR A 2 19.53 -3.27 -19.07
C THR A 2 18.04 -2.98 -19.04
N ASP A 3 17.28 -4.02 -19.39
CA ASP A 3 15.83 -3.95 -19.39
C ASP A 3 15.33 -4.11 -17.94
N ALA A 4 14.30 -3.36 -17.59
CA ALA A 4 13.68 -3.39 -16.28
C ALA A 4 12.25 -3.91 -16.42
N TYR A 5 11.92 -4.93 -15.65
CA TYR A 5 10.61 -5.57 -15.66
C TYR A 5 9.93 -5.39 -14.30
N ILE A 6 8.60 -5.22 -14.33
CA ILE A 6 7.76 -5.23 -13.15
C ILE A 6 7.16 -6.63 -13.04
N TYR A 7 7.56 -7.38 -12.02
CA TYR A 7 7.09 -8.74 -11.80
C TYR A 7 5.74 -8.79 -11.07
N ASP A 8 5.51 -7.88 -10.13
CA ASP A 8 4.29 -7.81 -9.36
C ASP A 8 4.01 -6.39 -8.83
N ALA A 9 2.77 -6.13 -8.45
CA ALA A 9 2.33 -4.89 -7.84
C ALA A 9 1.21 -5.12 -6.81
N VAL A 10 1.36 -4.54 -5.63
CA VAL A 10 0.35 -4.54 -4.57
C VAL A 10 0.11 -3.13 -4.06
N ARG A 11 -1.07 -2.90 -3.48
CA ARG A 11 -1.48 -1.58 -2.98
C ARG A 11 -2.43 -1.69 -1.80
N THR A 12 -2.56 -0.62 -1.03
CA THR A 12 -3.62 -0.50 -0.04
C THR A 12 -5.00 -0.28 -0.68
N PRO A 13 -6.09 -0.61 0.03
CA PRO A 13 -7.41 -0.06 -0.27
C PRO A 13 -7.40 1.47 -0.21
N ARG A 14 -8.33 2.11 -0.93
CA ARG A 14 -8.45 3.57 -0.94
C ARG A 14 -9.49 3.98 0.09
N GLY A 15 -9.14 4.90 0.97
CA GLY A 15 -10.03 5.49 1.97
C GLY A 15 -10.06 7.00 1.85
N ARG A 16 -11.20 7.61 2.21
CA ARG A 16 -11.34 9.06 2.29
C ARG A 16 -10.52 9.60 3.47
N GLY A 17 -9.82 10.72 3.31
CA GLY A 17 -9.03 11.37 4.38
C GLY A 17 -9.81 12.32 5.30
N LYS A 18 -11.14 12.18 5.39
CA LYS A 18 -12.00 13.00 6.27
C LYS A 18 -12.35 12.21 7.53
N LYS A 19 -12.83 12.87 8.59
CA LYS A 19 -13.22 12.27 9.88
C LYS A 19 -14.18 11.07 9.82
N ASN A 20 -14.86 10.85 8.70
CA ASN A 20 -15.75 9.71 8.47
C ASN A 20 -15.24 8.75 7.39
N GLY A 21 -13.95 8.82 7.07
CA GLY A 21 -13.34 8.04 6.01
C GLY A 21 -12.79 6.72 6.52
N ALA A 22 -12.92 5.66 5.71
CA ALA A 22 -12.58 4.30 6.11
C ALA A 22 -11.13 4.09 6.61
N LEU A 23 -10.18 4.93 6.18
CA LEU A 23 -8.77 4.83 6.58
C LEU A 23 -8.26 6.06 7.32
N HIS A 24 -9.14 6.96 7.76
CA HIS A 24 -8.74 8.27 8.29
C HIS A 24 -7.98 8.21 9.62
N GLU A 25 -8.14 7.13 10.38
CA GLU A 25 -7.43 6.87 11.64
C GLU A 25 -6.10 6.13 11.42
N VAL A 26 -5.88 5.60 10.21
CA VAL A 26 -4.67 4.82 9.90
C VAL A 26 -3.55 5.76 9.51
N THR A 27 -2.44 5.68 10.24
CA THR A 27 -1.27 6.51 9.94
C THR A 27 -0.66 6.13 8.58
N PRO A 28 -0.10 7.10 7.83
CA PRO A 28 0.54 6.81 6.54
C PRO A 28 1.63 5.74 6.61
N ILE A 29 2.40 5.71 7.72
CA ILE A 29 3.45 4.70 7.92
C ILE A 29 2.89 3.28 8.03
N ARG A 30 1.71 3.10 8.65
CA ARG A 30 1.05 1.79 8.71
C ARG A 30 0.52 1.35 7.35
N LEU A 31 0.03 2.29 6.53
CA LEU A 31 -0.38 2.00 5.16
C LEU A 31 0.80 1.52 4.31
N ALA A 32 1.95 2.20 4.40
CA ALA A 32 3.17 1.82 3.68
C ALA A 32 3.72 0.46 4.16
N ALA A 33 3.79 0.24 5.49
CA ALA A 33 4.24 -1.03 6.06
C ALA A 33 3.37 -2.21 5.63
N GLY A 34 2.04 -2.00 5.51
CA GLY A 34 1.12 -3.03 5.02
C GLY A 34 1.44 -3.50 3.60
N VAL A 35 1.82 -2.58 2.70
CA VAL A 35 2.23 -2.90 1.32
C VAL A 35 3.50 -3.74 1.31
N LEU A 36 4.50 -3.39 2.13
CA LEU A 36 5.75 -4.15 2.22
C LEU A 36 5.54 -5.57 2.76
N ARG A 37 4.67 -5.75 3.76
CA ARG A 37 4.31 -7.09 4.27
C ARG A 37 3.59 -7.92 3.21
N ALA A 38 2.60 -7.33 2.52
CA ALA A 38 1.85 -8.03 1.48
C ALA A 38 2.73 -8.44 0.29
N LEU A 39 3.78 -7.67 -0.03
CA LEU A 39 4.76 -8.04 -1.04
C LEU A 39 5.65 -9.20 -0.57
N SER A 40 5.98 -9.25 0.73
CA SER A 40 6.78 -10.33 1.32
C SER A 40 6.05 -11.68 1.42
N GLU A 41 4.71 -11.68 1.42
CA GLU A 41 3.88 -12.89 1.54
C GLU A 41 3.61 -13.57 0.18
N ARG A 42 4.11 -13.00 -0.92
CA ARG A 42 3.96 -13.52 -2.29
C ARG A 42 5.23 -14.22 -2.76
#